data_AF-A0A6A2G351-F1
#
_entry.id   AF-A0A6A2G351-F1
#
_cell.length_a   1.000
_cell.length_b   1.000
_cell.length_c   1.000
_cell.angle_alpha   90.00
_cell.angle_beta   90.00
_cell.angle_gamma   90.00
#
_symmetry.space_group_name_H-M   'P 1'
#
loop_
_entity.id
_entity.type
_entity.pdbx_description
1 polymer ?
#
loop_
_entity_poly.entity_id
_entity_poly.type
_entity_poly.pdbx_seq_one_letter_code
_entity_poly.pdbx_strand_id
1 'polypeptide(L)'
;MIFQFIIFGLLIYGSYTDLKTYHVSNLVVLGIILATIPLISLGISNNIFWIMRNIVIIIFTILFFIFYKKKLLGSADMWVLIPMMFIFNFIELMAFLSMLVLSQIGIGIILKKKTPYFLAITLAFEIILLQVW
;
A
#
# COMPACT_ATOMS: atom_id res chain seq x y z
N MET A 1 -0.05 16.26 2.43
CA MET A 1 -1.12 16.54 1.45
C MET A 1 -0.66 16.43 0.00
N ILE A 2 0.18 17.33 -0.55
CA ILE A 2 0.61 17.26 -1.97
C ILE A 2 1.22 15.90 -2.36
N PHE A 3 2.08 15.35 -1.51
CA PHE A 3 2.69 14.03 -1.77
C PHE A 3 1.68 12.88 -1.77
N GLN A 4 0.61 12.93 -0.96
CA GLN A 4 -0.44 11.92 -0.96
C GLN A 4 -1.24 11.94 -2.27
N PHE A 5 -1.50 13.12 -2.85
CA PHE A 5 -2.15 13.25 -4.16
C PHE A 5 -1.25 12.74 -5.30
N ILE A 6 0.06 13.00 -5.24
CA ILE A 6 1.02 12.44 -6.21
C ILE A 6 1.00 10.91 -6.14
N ILE A 7 1.04 10.34 -4.93
CA ILE A 7 0.96 8.89 -4.72
C ILE A 7 -0.36 8.34 -5.27
N PHE A 8 -1.49 9.00 -5.02
CA PHE A 8 -2.78 8.58 -5.53
C PHE A 8 -2.83 8.57 -7.07
N GLY A 9 -2.30 9.61 -7.72
CA GLY A 9 -2.22 9.65 -9.19
C GLY A 9 -1.37 8.51 -9.77
N LEU A 10 -0.23 8.20 -9.12
CA LEU A 10 0.62 7.08 -9.50
C LEU A 10 -0.05 5.72 -9.27
N LEU A 11 -0.84 5.58 -8.21
CA LEU A 11 -1.63 4.37 -7.91
C LEU A 11 -2.75 4.14 -8.92
N ILE A 12 -3.45 5.20 -9.36
CA ILE A 12 -4.45 5.12 -10.44
C ILE A 12 -3.78 4.66 -11.74
N TYR A 13 -2.66 5.29 -12.11
CA TYR A 13 -1.92 4.91 -13.31
C TYR A 13 -1.40 3.47 -13.23
N GLY A 14 -0.84 3.07 -12.09
CA GLY A 14 -0.40 1.70 -11.81
C GLY A 14 -1.55 0.70 -11.93
N SER A 15 -2.72 1.00 -11.37
CA SER A 15 -3.92 0.17 -11.47
C SER A 15 -4.42 0.00 -12.90
N TYR A 16 -4.39 1.06 -13.70
CA TYR A 16 -4.73 0.98 -15.11
C TYR A 16 -3.77 0.05 -15.88
N THR A 17 -2.46 0.16 -15.62
CA THR A 17 -1.49 -0.75 -16.23
C THR A 17 -1.63 -2.19 -15.73
N ASP A 18 -1.91 -2.40 -14.44
CA ASP A 18 -2.11 -3.73 -13.86
C ASP A 18 -3.35 -4.41 -14.48
N LEU A 19 -4.44 -3.69 -14.66
CA LEU A 19 -5.65 -4.20 -15.30
C LEU A 19 -5.45 -4.54 -16.78
N LYS A 20 -4.64 -3.76 -17.50
CA LYS A 20 -4.43 -3.91 -18.94
C LYS A 20 -3.38 -4.98 -19.28
N THR A 21 -2.30 -5.06 -18.50
CA THR A 21 -1.13 -5.88 -18.82
C THR A 21 -0.74 -6.89 -17.74
N TYR A 22 -1.46 -6.95 -16.60
CA TYR A 22 -1.14 -7.79 -15.43
C TYR A 22 0.30 -7.59 -14.90
N HIS A 23 0.88 -6.44 -15.24
CA HIS A 23 2.23 -6.05 -14.91
C HIS A 23 2.25 -4.54 -14.73
N VAL A 24 2.71 -4.10 -13.55
CA VAL A 24 2.99 -2.70 -13.28
C VAL A 24 4.45 -2.41 -13.56
N SER A 25 4.73 -1.28 -14.22
CA SER A 25 6.09 -0.86 -14.50
C SER A 25 6.85 -0.56 -13.21
N ASN A 26 8.09 -1.05 -13.11
CA ASN A 26 9.00 -0.72 -12.02
C ASN A 26 9.20 0.79 -11.83
N LEU A 27 8.98 1.60 -12.88
CA LEU A 27 9.03 3.07 -12.81
C LEU A 27 7.90 3.65 -11.96
N VAL A 28 6.70 3.06 -12.00
CA VAL A 28 5.57 3.48 -11.15
C VAL A 28 5.85 3.13 -9.70
N VAL A 29 6.35 1.91 -9.46
CA VAL A 29 6.78 1.45 -8.13
C VAL A 29 7.85 2.37 -7.56
N LEU A 30 8.88 2.69 -8.35
CA LEU A 30 9.95 3.60 -7.95
C LEU A 30 9.42 5.01 -7.67
N GLY A 31 8.52 5.53 -8.51
CA GLY A 31 7.90 6.84 -8.32
C GLY A 31 7.14 6.93 -6.99
N ILE A 32 6.39 5.88 -6.61
CA ILE A 32 5.69 5.85 -5.33
C ILE A 32 6.69 5.82 -4.17
N ILE A 33 7.73 4.97 -4.24
CA ILE A 33 8.79 4.92 -3.22
C ILE A 33 9.40 6.31 -3.03
N LEU A 34 9.82 6.97 -4.11
CA LEU A 34 10.41 8.30 -4.03
C LEU A 34 9.46 9.35 -3.45
N ALA A 35 8.17 9.29 -3.79
CA ALA A 35 7.15 10.19 -3.23
C ALA A 35 6.85 9.91 -1.74
N THR A 36 7.08 8.68 -1.26
CA THR A 36 6.90 8.32 0.16
C THR A 36 8.06 8.80 1.04
N ILE A 37 9.30 8.81 0.54
CA ILE A 37 10.51 9.10 1.35
C ILE A 37 10.42 10.41 2.16
N PRO A 38 10.00 11.55 1.58
CA PRO A 38 9.88 12.81 2.32
C PRO A 38 8.82 12.78 3.44
N LEU A 39 7.86 11.85 3.38
CA LEU A 39 6.81 11.69 4.39
C LEU A 39 7.27 10.83 5.57
N ILE A 40 8.23 9.94 5.36
CA ILE A 40 8.77 9.04 6.40
C ILE A 40 9.58 9.82 7.46
N SER A 41 10.28 10.88 7.05
CA SER A 41 11.20 11.64 7.92
C SER A 41 10.50 12.58 8.92
N LEU A 42 9.19 12.78 8.80
CA LEU A 42 8.47 13.83 9.56
C LEU A 42 7.84 13.37 10.88
N GLY A 43 8.04 12.13 11.30
CA GLY A 43 7.48 11.65 12.56
C GLY A 43 8.45 10.76 13.29
N ILE A 44 9.27 11.33 14.18
CA ILE A 44 9.87 10.62 15.30
C ILE A 44 9.20 11.18 16.54
N SER A 45 8.34 10.39 17.18
CA SER A 45 7.62 10.78 18.39
C SER A 45 7.69 9.63 19.38
N ASN A 46 7.96 9.94 20.65
CA ASN A 46 8.01 8.95 21.74
C ASN A 46 6.59 8.53 22.22
N ASN A 47 5.58 8.63 21.36
CA ASN A 47 4.21 8.24 21.68
C ASN A 47 4.00 6.72 21.47
N ILE A 48 3.20 6.10 22.32
CA ILE A 48 2.85 4.67 22.26
C ILE A 48 2.24 4.28 20.90
N PHE A 49 1.43 5.15 20.29
CA PHE A 49 0.87 4.92 18.95
C PHE A 49 1.94 4.83 17.87
N TRP A 50 3.04 5.57 18.00
CA TRP A 50 4.16 5.52 17.06
C TRP A 50 4.93 4.21 17.15
N ILE A 51 5.16 3.74 18.38
CA ILE A 51 5.78 2.43 18.66
C ILE A 51 4.90 1.30 18.11
N MET A 52 3.60 1.32 18.41
CA MET A 52 2.65 0.31 17.92
C MET A 52 2.61 0.26 16.39
N ARG A 53 2.57 1.42 15.73
CA ARG A 53 2.64 1.51 14.26
C ARG A 53 3.90 0.82 13.72
N ASN A 54 5.07 1.13 14.27
CA ASN A 54 6.32 0.55 13.77
C ASN A 54 6.40 -0.95 14.04
N ILE A 55 5.86 -1.46 15.16
CA ILE A 55 5.75 -2.90 15.41
C ILE A 55 4.90 -3.58 14.34
N VAL A 56 3.72 -3.01 14.01
CA VAL A 56 2.87 -3.54 12.94
C VAL A 56 3.61 -3.59 11.60
N ILE A 57 4.32 -2.52 11.25
CA ILE A 57 5.13 -2.45 10.02
C ILE A 57 6.23 -3.52 10.01
N ILE A 58 6.94 -3.73 11.12
CA ILE A 58 8.00 -4.74 11.25
C ILE A 58 7.41 -6.14 11.06
N ILE A 59 6.34 -6.47 11.78
CA ILE A 59 5.66 -7.77 11.67
C ILE A 59 5.21 -8.01 10.22
N PHE A 60 4.57 -7.02 9.61
CA PHE A 60 4.12 -7.09 8.23
C PHE A 60 5.29 -7.32 7.26
N THR A 61 6.41 -6.63 7.45
CA THR A 61 7.61 -6.77 6.60
C THR A 61 8.24 -8.16 6.73
N ILE A 62 8.29 -8.72 7.94
CA ILE A 62 8.78 -10.09 8.18
C ILE A 62 7.85 -11.11 7.50
N LEU A 63 6.54 -10.98 7.72
CA LEU A 63 5.55 -11.84 7.07
C LEU A 63 5.69 -11.77 5.54
N PHE A 64 5.83 -10.56 5.00
CA PHE A 64 6.07 -10.33 3.57
C PHE A 64 7.28 -11.11 3.07
N PHE A 65 8.43 -11.02 3.75
CA PHE A 65 9.64 -11.71 3.32
C PHE A 65 9.48 -13.24 3.32
N ILE A 66 8.74 -13.77 4.30
CA ILE A 66 8.40 -15.20 4.39
C ILE A 66 7.51 -15.62 3.21
N PHE A 67 6.44 -14.87 2.93
CA PHE A 67 5.52 -15.18 1.84
C PHE A 67 6.14 -14.99 0.44
N TYR A 68 7.00 -13.97 0.30
CA TYR A 68 7.80 -13.73 -0.90
C TYR A 68 8.73 -14.92 -1.19
N LYS A 69 9.48 -15.38 -0.18
CA LYS A 69 10.37 -16.55 -0.32
C LYS A 69 9.62 -17.81 -0.75
N LYS A 70 8.37 -17.97 -0.32
CA LYS A 70 7.50 -19.10 -0.70
C LYS A 70 6.81 -18.92 -2.07
N LYS A 71 7.08 -17.83 -2.81
CA LYS A 71 6.43 -17.47 -4.08
C LYS A 71 4.90 -17.41 -4.02
N LEU A 72 4.35 -17.18 -2.83
CA LEU A 72 2.89 -17.13 -2.62
C LEU A 72 2.29 -15.78 -3.05
N LEU A 73 3.13 -14.73 -3.17
CA LEU A 73 2.71 -13.37 -3.45
C LEU A 73 3.48 -12.79 -4.65
N GLY A 74 2.79 -11.94 -5.44
CA GLY A 74 3.35 -11.26 -6.61
C GLY A 74 4.46 -10.28 -6.23
N SER A 75 5.56 -10.32 -6.97
CA SER A 75 6.83 -9.70 -6.59
C SER A 75 6.96 -8.22 -6.90
N ALA A 76 5.97 -7.52 -7.45
CA ALA A 76 6.08 -6.09 -7.81
C ALA A 76 5.13 -5.22 -6.98
N ASP A 77 3.87 -5.66 -6.87
CA ASP A 77 2.79 -4.90 -6.24
C ASP A 77 2.99 -4.71 -4.73
N MET A 78 3.73 -5.62 -4.09
CA MET A 78 3.99 -5.57 -2.65
C MET A 78 5.17 -4.68 -2.24
N TRP A 79 6.06 -4.34 -3.18
CA TRP A 79 7.15 -3.39 -2.89
C TRP A 79 6.65 -1.98 -2.68
N VAL A 80 5.44 -1.68 -3.16
CA VAL A 80 4.76 -0.40 -2.95
C VAL A 80 4.05 -0.36 -1.59
N LEU A 81 3.60 -1.51 -1.09
CA LEU A 81 2.87 -1.62 0.16
C LEU A 81 3.69 -1.18 1.37
N ILE A 82 4.92 -1.68 1.50
CA ILE A 82 5.81 -1.36 2.62
C ILE A 82 6.04 0.14 2.78
N PRO A 83 6.53 0.88 1.76
CA PRO A 83 6.75 2.33 1.87
C PRO A 83 5.44 3.10 2.11
N MET A 84 4.32 2.64 1.56
CA MET A 84 3.01 3.28 1.82
C MET A 84 2.59 3.21 3.29
N MET A 85 2.87 2.10 3.99
CA MET A 85 2.51 1.96 5.41
C MET A 85 3.16 3.02 6.31
N PHE A 86 4.34 3.53 5.92
CA PHE A 86 5.05 4.54 6.71
C PHE A 86 4.43 5.95 6.63
N ILE A 87 3.54 6.18 5.66
CA ILE A 87 2.85 7.47 5.50
C ILE A 87 1.77 7.65 6.57
N PHE A 88 1.21 6.54 7.04
CA PHE A 88 0.03 6.55 7.90
C PHE A 88 0.38 6.66 9.38
N ASN A 89 -0.52 7.27 10.16
CA ASN A 89 -0.52 7.10 11.61
C ASN A 89 -1.05 5.69 11.98
N PHE A 90 -1.06 5.33 13.27
CA PHE A 90 -1.49 4.00 13.69
C PHE A 90 -2.93 3.65 13.30
N ILE A 91 -3.86 4.60 13.48
CA ILE A 91 -5.29 4.39 13.21
C ILE A 91 -5.51 4.25 11.71
N GLU A 92 -4.91 5.15 10.92
CA GLU A 92 -4.93 5.11 9.45
C GLU A 92 -4.30 3.81 8.94
N LEU A 93 -3.21 3.34 9.53
CA LEU A 93 -2.56 2.08 9.12
C LEU A 93 -3.47 0.87 9.36
N MET A 94 -4.16 0.81 10.50
CA MET A 94 -5.12 -0.26 10.76
C MET A 94 -6.30 -0.20 9.80
N ALA A 95 -6.84 1.00 9.54
CA ALA A 95 -7.90 1.19 8.55
C ALA A 95 -7.45 0.77 7.14
N PHE A 96 -6.21 1.10 6.77
CA PHE A 96 -5.62 0.76 5.46
C PHE A 96 -5.56 -0.74 5.27
N LEU A 97 -5.02 -1.45 6.27
CA LEU A 97 -4.88 -2.90 6.22
C LEU A 97 -6.25 -3.58 6.17
N SER A 98 -7.22 -3.11 6.93
CA SER A 98 -8.59 -3.63 6.88
C SER A 98 -9.24 -3.42 5.51
N MET A 99 -9.12 -2.22 4.95
CA MET A 99 -9.68 -1.90 3.62
C MET A 99 -8.97 -2.62 2.49
N LEU A 100 -7.66 -2.86 2.61
CA LEU A 100 -6.90 -3.66 1.65
C LEU A 100 -7.43 -5.09 1.58
N VAL A 101 -7.69 -5.71 2.74
CA VAL A 101 -8.25 -7.07 2.82
C VAL A 101 -9.65 -7.12 2.21
N LEU A 102 -10.53 -6.16 2.58
CA LEU A 102 -11.89 -6.09 2.03
C LEU A 102 -11.88 -5.87 0.51
N SER A 103 -11.01 -4.99 0.02
CA SER A 103 -10.86 -4.71 -1.41
C SER A 103 -10.38 -5.94 -2.17
N GLN A 104 -9.41 -6.68 -1.64
CA GLN A 104 -8.95 -7.94 -2.25
C GLN A 104 -10.04 -9.01 -2.29
N ILE A 105 -10.81 -9.17 -1.21
CA ILE A 105 -11.93 -10.09 -1.18
C ILE A 105 -12.99 -9.69 -2.22
N GLY A 106 -13.39 -8.42 -2.24
CA GLY A 106 -14.39 -7.90 -3.18
C GLY A 106 -13.95 -8.07 -4.64
N ILE A 107 -12.73 -7.66 -4.97
CA ILE A 107 -12.16 -7.82 -6.32
C ILE A 107 -12.03 -9.29 -6.69
N GLY A 108 -11.63 -10.16 -5.74
CA GLY A 108 -11.51 -11.60 -5.96
C GLY A 108 -12.83 -12.27 -6.31
N ILE A 109 -13.91 -11.88 -5.62
CA ILE A 109 -15.28 -12.35 -5.91
C ILE A 109 -15.72 -11.88 -7.30
N ILE A 110 -15.47 -10.62 -7.66
CA ILE A 110 -15.91 -10.03 -8.93
C ILE A 110 -15.14 -10.62 -10.12
N LEU A 111 -13.81 -10.64 -10.05
CA LEU A 111 -12.97 -11.00 -11.19
C LEU A 111 -12.79 -12.50 -11.36
N LYS A 112 -13.02 -13.33 -10.32
CA LYS A 112 -12.82 -14.79 -10.33
C LYS A 112 -11.46 -15.24 -10.91
N LYS A 113 -10.47 -14.35 -10.88
CA LYS A 113 -9.12 -14.47 -11.45
C LYS A 113 -8.10 -13.96 -10.42
N LYS A 114 -6.80 -14.00 -10.76
CA LYS A 114 -5.77 -13.30 -10.00
C LYS A 114 -6.19 -11.84 -9.82
N THR A 115 -6.26 -11.41 -8.57
CA THR A 115 -6.66 -10.06 -8.19
C THR A 115 -5.54 -9.09 -8.52
N PRO A 116 -5.79 -8.01 -9.28
CA PRO A 116 -4.84 -6.92 -9.45
C PRO A 116 -4.61 -6.26 -8.09
N TYR A 117 -3.43 -6.49 -7.51
CA TYR A 117 -3.11 -6.01 -6.15
C TYR A 117 -3.04 -4.48 -6.12
N PHE A 118 -2.62 -3.85 -7.22
CA PHE A 118 -2.56 -2.38 -7.32
C PHE A 118 -3.95 -1.75 -7.22
N LEU A 119 -4.98 -2.37 -7.80
CA LEU A 119 -6.35 -1.89 -7.70
C LEU A 119 -6.84 -1.93 -6.25
N ALA A 120 -6.57 -3.02 -5.52
CA ALA A 120 -6.93 -3.14 -4.11
C ALA A 120 -6.20 -2.09 -3.23
N ILE A 121 -4.91 -1.86 -3.49
CA ILE A 121 -4.12 -0.83 -2.80
C ILE A 121 -4.70 0.56 -3.08
N THR A 122 -5.08 0.84 -4.32
CA THR A 122 -5.62 2.15 -4.73
C THR A 122 -6.95 2.44 -4.05
N LEU A 123 -7.88 1.47 -4.02
CA LEU A 123 -9.16 1.61 -3.33
C LEU A 123 -8.99 1.80 -1.82
N ALA A 124 -8.09 1.02 -1.19
CA ALA A 124 -7.81 1.19 0.24
C ALA A 124 -7.19 2.56 0.55
N PHE A 125 -6.35 3.08 -0.35
CA PHE A 125 -5.74 4.40 -0.21
C PHE A 125 -6.75 5.53 -0.38
N GLU A 126 -7.67 5.41 -1.34
CA GLU A 126 -8.73 6.40 -1.60
C GLU A 126 -9.60 6.62 -0.36
N ILE A 127 -10.03 5.53 0.29
CA ILE A 127 -10.89 5.61 1.48
C ILE A 127 -10.20 6.38 2.61
N ILE A 128 -8.88 6.20 2.78
CA ILE A 128 -8.12 6.96 3.80
C ILE A 128 -7.93 8.41 3.37
N LEU A 129 -7.64 8.64 2.09
CA LEU A 129 -7.51 9.99 1.56
C LEU A 129 -8.79 10.80 1.83
N LEU A 130 -9.96 10.19 1.68
CA LEU A 130 -11.27 10.80 1.93
C LEU A 130 -11.59 11.05 3.42
N GLN A 131 -10.98 10.29 4.35
CA GLN A 131 -11.18 10.48 5.80
C GLN A 131 -10.38 11.66 6.39
N VAL A 132 -9.38 12.15 5.64
CA VAL A 132 -8.53 13.28 6.06
C VAL A 132 -9.14 14.64 5.63
N TRP A 133 -10.23 14.64 4.85
CA TRP A 133 -11.01 15.81 4.44
C TRP A 133 -12.31 15.94 5.23
#